data_AF-A0AA94KYN4-F1
#
_entry.id   AF-A0AA94KYN4-F1
#
_cell.length_a   1.000
_cell.length_b   1.000
_cell.length_c   1.000
_cell.angle_alpha   90.00
_cell.angle_beta   90.00
_cell.angle_gamma   90.00
#
_symmetry.space_group_name_H-M   'P 1'
#
loop_
_entity.id
_entity.type
_entity.pdbx_description
1 polymer ?
#
loop_
_entity_poly.entity_id
_entity_poly.type
_entity_poly.pdbx_seq_one_letter_code
_entity_poly.pdbx_strand_id
1 'polypeptide(L)'
;MEYVPFRARTPKLRASEPIVHVLAVYDGDVERSQRVIELVVDELAAVLGGTKFADAVQVRELDLALVRSPRAQRALCRTAELIVGRDAEHLHGLHRPLLVRHRIFTLEELTLTLETVANSAYGRAVVSILERGLPAFSRSVIAVACGVRGLLHTPIRAPRRANTAEEYAPRLARAIGELAIGQALSN
;
A
#
# COMPACT_ATOMS: atom_id res chain seq x y z
N MET A 1 33.86 -1.85 -26.80
CA MET A 1 32.59 -1.89 -26.03
C MET A 1 32.65 -0.76 -25.03
N GLU A 2 31.90 0.31 -25.25
CA GLU A 2 31.86 1.46 -24.33
C GLU A 2 30.97 1.12 -23.13
N TYR A 3 31.51 1.33 -21.93
CA TYR A 3 30.79 1.19 -20.68
C TYR A 3 29.86 2.39 -20.50
N VAL A 4 28.54 2.18 -20.65
CA VAL A 4 27.54 3.20 -20.38
C VAL A 4 27.19 3.14 -18.88
N PRO A 5 27.59 4.12 -18.05
CA PRO A 5 27.27 4.10 -16.64
C PRO A 5 25.76 4.24 -16.44
N PHE A 6 25.19 3.36 -15.62
CA PHE A 6 23.82 3.48 -15.13
C PHE A 6 23.69 4.79 -14.33
N ARG A 7 23.20 5.84 -14.98
CA ARG A 7 22.76 7.06 -14.29
C ARG A 7 21.42 6.75 -13.63
N ALA A 8 21.46 6.36 -12.36
CA ALA A 8 20.30 6.43 -11.49
C ALA A 8 19.72 7.85 -11.65
N ARG A 9 18.54 7.97 -12.27
CA ARG A 9 17.84 9.25 -12.35
C ARG A 9 17.64 9.70 -10.91
N THR A 10 18.37 10.74 -10.51
CA THR A 10 18.13 11.45 -9.26
C THR A 10 16.64 11.74 -9.24
N PRO A 11 15.88 11.24 -8.25
CA PRO A 11 14.45 11.50 -8.21
C PRO A 11 14.32 13.02 -8.16
N LYS A 12 13.75 13.63 -9.22
CA LYS A 12 13.32 15.02 -9.17
C LYS A 12 12.45 15.09 -7.91
N LEU A 13 12.90 15.83 -6.89
CA LEU A 13 12.07 16.18 -5.75
C LEU A 13 10.79 16.75 -6.35
N ARG A 14 9.71 15.95 -6.31
CA ARG A 14 8.38 16.48 -6.59
C ARG A 14 8.11 17.42 -5.43
N ALA A 15 8.11 18.70 -5.71
CA ALA A 15 7.62 19.70 -4.78
C ALA A 15 6.18 19.35 -4.38
N SER A 16 5.98 19.17 -3.08
CA SER A 16 4.73 19.36 -2.33
C SER A 16 3.44 18.74 -2.87
N GLU A 17 3.36 17.42 -2.89
CA GLU A 17 2.18 16.81 -2.28
C GLU A 17 2.68 16.08 -1.02
N PRO A 18 2.50 16.65 0.19
CA PRO A 18 2.96 16.01 1.43
C PRO A 18 2.13 14.77 1.76
N ILE A 19 1.10 14.44 0.99
CA ILE A 19 0.12 13.41 1.32
C ILE A 19 0.20 12.28 0.30
N VAL A 20 0.18 11.05 0.80
CA VAL A 20 0.09 9.82 0.00
C VAL A 20 -1.38 9.47 -0.18
N HIS A 21 -1.82 9.30 -1.43
CA HIS A 21 -3.21 8.97 -1.73
C HIS A 21 -3.38 7.46 -1.89
N VAL A 22 -4.18 6.86 -1.00
CA VAL A 22 -4.60 5.46 -1.06
C VAL A 22 -6.07 5.40 -1.38
N LEU A 23 -6.46 4.53 -2.32
CA LEU A 23 -7.86 4.31 -2.68
C LEU A 23 -8.30 2.94 -2.18
N ALA A 24 -9.21 2.92 -1.20
CA ALA A 24 -9.91 1.72 -0.77
C ALA A 24 -11.10 1.48 -1.70
N VAL A 25 -11.20 0.26 -2.25
CA VAL A 25 -12.24 -0.10 -3.21
C VAL A 25 -13.06 -1.27 -2.68
N TYR A 26 -14.37 -1.12 -2.77
CA TYR A 26 -15.35 -2.14 -2.43
C TYR A 26 -16.56 -2.04 -3.37
N ASP A 27 -17.41 -3.05 -3.34
CA ASP A 27 -18.53 -3.25 -4.24
C ASP A 27 -19.72 -3.73 -3.40
N GLY A 28 -20.53 -2.77 -2.95
CA GLY A 28 -21.55 -3.03 -1.94
C GLY A 28 -20.97 -3.31 -0.55
N ASP A 29 -21.88 -3.54 0.42
CA ASP A 29 -21.53 -3.78 1.84
C ASP A 29 -20.68 -2.65 2.45
N VAL A 30 -21.23 -1.43 2.39
CA VAL A 30 -20.59 -0.18 2.84
C VAL A 30 -20.18 -0.26 4.31
N GLU A 31 -21.08 -0.70 5.19
CA GLU A 31 -20.83 -0.73 6.63
C GLU A 31 -19.64 -1.62 7.01
N ARG A 32 -19.57 -2.83 6.44
CA ARG A 32 -18.45 -3.73 6.71
C ARG A 32 -17.16 -3.23 6.10
N SER A 33 -17.21 -2.69 4.88
CA SER A 33 -16.03 -2.17 4.19
C SER A 33 -15.44 -0.99 4.94
N GLN A 34 -16.28 -0.05 5.40
CA GLN A 34 -15.89 1.07 6.25
C GLN A 34 -15.27 0.59 7.56
N ARG A 35 -15.88 -0.37 8.24
CA ARG A 35 -15.32 -0.95 9.47
C ARG A 35 -13.92 -1.54 9.27
N VAL A 36 -13.68 -2.23 8.15
CA VAL A 36 -12.35 -2.78 7.86
C VAL A 36 -11.35 -1.67 7.56
N ILE A 37 -11.76 -0.64 6.81
CA ILE A 37 -10.91 0.52 6.50
C ILE A 37 -10.53 1.27 7.77
N GLU A 38 -11.50 1.57 8.63
CA GLU A 38 -11.29 2.22 9.94
C GLU A 38 -10.31 1.41 10.79
N LEU A 39 -10.53 0.09 10.90
CA LEU A 39 -9.63 -0.79 11.64
C LEU A 39 -8.19 -0.74 11.09
N VAL A 40 -8.01 -0.76 9.76
CA VAL A 40 -6.67 -0.65 9.15
C VAL A 40 -6.03 0.70 9.47
N VAL A 41 -6.80 1.80 9.37
CA VAL A 41 -6.32 3.15 9.65
C VAL A 41 -5.92 3.29 11.12
N ASP A 42 -6.73 2.79 12.05
CA ASP A 42 -6.49 2.85 13.48
C ASP A 42 -5.25 2.06 13.90
N GLU A 43 -5.11 0.83 13.40
CA GLU A 43 -3.93 -0.01 13.66
C GLU A 43 -2.64 0.64 13.12
N LEU A 44 -2.69 1.22 11.91
CA LEU A 44 -1.54 1.95 11.34
C LEU A 44 -1.22 3.24 12.10
N ALA A 45 -2.24 3.98 12.51
CA ALA A 45 -2.13 5.17 13.32
C ALA A 45 -1.49 4.86 14.69
N ALA A 46 -1.87 3.75 15.32
CA ALA A 46 -1.30 3.29 16.58
C ALA A 46 0.20 3.00 16.47
N VAL A 47 0.64 2.43 15.34
CA VAL A 47 2.05 2.08 15.10
C VAL A 47 2.90 3.28 14.65
N LEU A 48 2.35 4.16 13.80
CA LEU A 48 3.10 5.24 13.16
C LEU A 48 2.95 6.62 13.83
N GLY A 49 2.09 6.73 14.84
CA GLY A 49 1.75 7.98 15.53
C GLY A 49 0.60 8.70 14.84
N GLY A 50 -0.62 8.55 15.40
CA GLY A 50 -1.88 8.78 14.69
C GLY A 50 -2.05 10.13 13.99
N THR A 51 -1.73 11.26 14.63
CA THR A 51 -1.83 12.58 14.00
C THR A 51 -0.88 12.72 12.80
N LYS A 52 0.34 12.23 12.94
CA LYS A 52 1.35 12.27 11.87
C LYS A 52 0.98 11.35 10.70
N PHE A 53 0.33 10.22 10.98
CA PHE A 53 -0.16 9.30 9.96
C PHE A 53 -1.28 9.92 9.12
N ALA A 54 -2.28 10.54 9.76
CA ALA A 54 -3.39 11.21 9.08
C ALA A 54 -2.92 12.39 8.20
N ASP A 55 -1.88 13.11 8.64
CA ASP A 55 -1.27 14.19 7.85
C ASP A 55 -0.44 13.68 6.66
N ALA A 56 -0.03 12.41 6.66
CA ALA A 56 0.85 11.82 5.66
C ALA A 56 0.13 10.91 4.66
N VAL A 57 -1.01 10.33 5.02
CA VAL A 57 -1.76 9.36 4.20
C VAL A 57 -3.24 9.73 4.18
N GLN A 58 -3.76 9.99 2.99
CA GLN A 58 -5.19 10.17 2.77
C GLN A 58 -5.76 8.91 2.13
N VAL A 59 -6.61 8.21 2.89
CA VAL A 59 -7.43 7.11 2.38
C VAL A 59 -8.72 7.70 1.80
N ARG A 60 -9.04 7.34 0.56
CA ARG A 60 -10.30 7.66 -0.11
C ARG A 60 -11.06 6.38 -0.38
N GLU A 61 -12.38 6.46 -0.32
CA GLU A 61 -13.27 5.32 -0.57
C GLU A 61 -13.85 5.39 -1.99
N LEU A 62 -13.95 4.23 -2.63
CA LEU A 62 -14.67 4.04 -3.89
C LEU A 62 -15.60 2.84 -3.77
N ASP A 63 -16.90 3.13 -3.68
CA ASP A 63 -17.96 2.14 -3.84
C ASP A 63 -18.32 1.99 -5.32
N LEU A 64 -18.04 0.82 -5.89
CA LEU A 64 -18.33 0.50 -7.28
C LEU A 64 -19.84 0.41 -7.57
N ALA A 65 -20.66 0.10 -6.57
CA ALA A 65 -22.11 0.02 -6.70
C ALA A 65 -22.74 1.42 -6.89
N LEU A 66 -22.13 2.43 -6.27
CA LEU A 66 -22.54 3.85 -6.36
C LEU A 66 -21.91 4.55 -7.57
N VAL A 67 -20.60 4.41 -7.76
CA VAL A 67 -19.87 5.07 -8.86
C VAL A 67 -19.81 4.16 -10.07
N ARG A 68 -20.93 4.07 -10.81
CA ARG A 68 -21.06 3.15 -11.96
C ARG A 68 -20.36 3.62 -13.24
N SER A 69 -20.00 4.90 -13.33
CA SER A 69 -19.37 5.45 -14.53
C SER A 69 -17.91 4.98 -14.66
N PRO A 70 -17.55 4.23 -15.73
CA PRO A 70 -16.17 3.77 -15.93
C PRO A 70 -15.17 4.92 -16.06
N ARG A 71 -15.62 6.07 -16.59
CA ARG A 71 -14.80 7.27 -16.72
C ARG A 71 -14.49 7.88 -15.35
N ALA A 72 -15.48 7.92 -14.45
CA ALA A 72 -15.32 8.43 -13.09
C ALA A 72 -14.41 7.51 -12.27
N GLN A 73 -14.65 6.19 -12.29
CA GLN A 73 -13.80 5.20 -11.63
C GLN A 73 -12.33 5.34 -12.05
N ARG A 74 -12.06 5.44 -13.37
CA ARG A 74 -10.70 5.65 -13.90
C ARG A 74 -10.06 6.96 -13.43
N ALA A 75 -10.84 8.03 -13.33
CA ALA A 75 -10.32 9.31 -12.87
C ALA A 75 -9.84 9.22 -11.42
N LEU A 76 -10.65 8.60 -10.54
CA LEU A 76 -10.29 8.37 -9.14
C LEU A 76 -9.04 7.47 -9.02
N CYS A 77 -9.03 6.36 -9.74
CA CYS A 77 -7.90 5.41 -9.67
C CYS A 77 -6.57 6.01 -10.17
N ARG A 78 -6.61 6.99 -11.08
CA ARG A 78 -5.37 7.66 -11.57
C ARG A 78 -4.73 8.56 -10.52
N THR A 79 -5.52 9.09 -9.59
CA THR A 79 -5.03 9.97 -8.52
C THR A 79 -4.41 9.21 -7.36
N ALA A 80 -4.64 7.89 -7.28
CA ALA A 80 -4.13 7.05 -6.21
C ALA A 80 -2.69 6.56 -6.49
N GLU A 81 -1.86 6.57 -5.44
CA GLU A 81 -0.54 5.95 -5.44
C GLU A 81 -0.66 4.43 -5.20
N LEU A 82 -1.66 4.00 -4.42
CA LEU A 82 -1.98 2.62 -4.10
C LEU A 82 -3.51 2.41 -4.15
N ILE A 83 -3.94 1.28 -4.69
CA ILE A 83 -5.36 0.87 -4.71
C ILE A 83 -5.46 -0.45 -3.94
N VAL A 84 -6.33 -0.48 -2.93
CA VAL A 84 -6.53 -1.65 -2.07
C VAL A 84 -7.99 -2.06 -2.10
N GLY A 85 -8.27 -3.30 -2.52
CA GLY A 85 -9.58 -3.91 -2.34
C GLY A 85 -9.60 -4.80 -1.11
N ARG A 86 -10.76 -5.01 -0.49
CA ARG A 86 -10.90 -5.98 0.63
C ARG A 86 -10.47 -7.38 0.19
N ASP A 87 -10.92 -7.82 -0.98
CA ASP A 87 -10.62 -9.11 -1.59
C ASP A 87 -10.65 -9.02 -3.13
N ALA A 88 -10.49 -10.17 -3.80
CA ALA A 88 -10.44 -10.24 -5.26
C ALA A 88 -11.79 -9.96 -5.94
N GLU A 89 -12.90 -10.19 -5.26
CA GLU A 89 -14.25 -9.96 -5.81
C GLU A 89 -14.50 -8.46 -5.96
N HIS A 90 -14.15 -7.67 -4.94
CA HIS A 90 -14.25 -6.20 -4.99
C HIS A 90 -13.37 -5.56 -6.07
N LEU A 91 -12.28 -6.20 -6.45
CA LEU A 91 -11.40 -5.74 -7.52
C LEU A 91 -11.85 -6.23 -8.91
N HIS A 92 -12.75 -7.20 -8.98
CA HIS A 92 -13.23 -7.75 -10.24
C HIS A 92 -14.06 -6.73 -11.03
N GLY A 93 -14.86 -5.91 -10.33
CA GLY A 93 -15.66 -4.83 -10.90
C GLY A 93 -14.85 -3.62 -11.38
N LEU A 94 -13.56 -3.54 -11.03
CA LEU A 94 -12.71 -2.42 -11.44
C LEU A 94 -12.33 -2.54 -12.92
N HIS A 95 -12.68 -1.55 -13.74
CA HIS A 95 -12.39 -1.59 -15.17
C HIS A 95 -10.88 -1.76 -15.48
N ARG A 96 -10.52 -2.96 -15.95
CA ARG A 96 -9.17 -3.47 -16.19
C ARG A 96 -8.24 -2.80 -17.25
N PRO A 97 -8.60 -1.83 -18.11
CA PRO A 97 -7.64 -1.43 -19.16
C PRO A 97 -6.50 -0.46 -18.81
N LEU A 98 -6.45 0.25 -17.66
CA LEU A 98 -5.52 1.41 -17.55
C LEU A 98 -4.85 1.65 -16.20
N LEU A 99 -4.82 0.67 -15.31
CA LEU A 99 -4.10 0.80 -14.05
C LEU A 99 -2.95 -0.18 -14.06
N VAL A 100 -1.74 0.33 -13.87
CA VAL A 100 -0.57 -0.51 -13.82
C VAL A 100 -0.80 -1.55 -12.72
N ARG A 101 -0.99 -2.82 -13.12
CA ARG A 101 -1.43 -3.93 -12.25
C ARG A 101 -0.59 -4.06 -10.97
N HIS A 102 0.62 -3.51 -10.98
CA HIS A 102 1.52 -3.51 -9.84
C HIS A 102 1.06 -2.64 -8.65
N ARG A 103 0.10 -1.71 -8.81
CA ARG A 103 -0.37 -0.81 -7.72
C ARG A 103 -1.72 -1.21 -7.11
N ILE A 104 -2.33 -2.28 -7.59
CA ILE A 104 -3.63 -2.75 -7.11
C ILE A 104 -3.41 -4.02 -6.31
N PHE A 105 -3.82 -4.03 -5.05
CA PHE A 105 -3.68 -5.16 -4.14
C PHE A 105 -5.02 -5.50 -3.50
N THR A 106 -5.25 -6.77 -3.20
CA THR A 106 -6.17 -7.08 -2.09
C THR A 106 -5.49 -6.74 -0.75
N LEU A 107 -6.25 -6.55 0.32
CA LEU A 107 -5.69 -6.35 1.65
C LEU A 107 -4.77 -7.52 2.06
N GLU A 108 -5.17 -8.75 1.73
CA GLU A 108 -4.32 -9.95 1.88
C GLU A 108 -3.01 -9.80 1.10
N GLU A 109 -3.08 -9.54 -0.21
CA GLU A 109 -1.89 -9.46 -1.07
C GLU A 109 -0.91 -8.41 -0.57
N LEU A 110 -1.42 -7.23 -0.18
CA LEU A 110 -0.59 -6.15 0.35
C LEU A 110 0.09 -6.58 1.65
N THR A 111 -0.69 -7.14 2.58
CA THR A 111 -0.19 -7.57 3.89
C THR A 111 0.91 -8.62 3.74
N LEU A 112 0.67 -9.66 2.97
CA LEU A 112 1.65 -10.73 2.76
C LEU A 112 2.90 -10.24 2.01
N THR A 113 2.73 -9.29 1.08
CA THR A 113 3.85 -8.64 0.39
C THR A 113 4.73 -7.91 1.40
N LEU A 114 4.13 -7.11 2.27
CA LEU A 114 4.88 -6.31 3.24
C LEU A 114 5.47 -7.14 4.37
N GLU A 115 4.81 -8.21 4.81
CA GLU A 115 5.41 -9.20 5.71
C GLU A 115 6.67 -9.82 5.09
N THR A 116 6.61 -10.19 3.80
CA THR A 116 7.78 -10.73 3.08
C THR A 116 8.91 -9.70 2.99
N VAL A 117 8.58 -8.44 2.71
CA VAL A 117 9.56 -7.35 2.65
C VAL A 117 10.22 -7.12 4.01
N ALA A 118 9.42 -7.05 5.08
CA ALA A 118 9.88 -6.85 6.45
C ALA A 118 10.85 -7.95 6.90
N ASN A 119 10.60 -9.20 6.49
CA ASN A 119 11.43 -10.35 6.80
C ASN A 119 12.61 -10.58 5.84
N SER A 120 12.85 -9.66 4.89
CA SER A 120 13.90 -9.80 3.87
C SER A 120 15.01 -8.76 4.04
N ALA A 121 16.12 -8.96 3.31
CA ALA A 121 17.18 -7.96 3.22
C ALA A 121 16.70 -6.60 2.65
N TYR A 122 15.57 -6.57 1.93
CA TYR A 122 14.98 -5.34 1.38
C TYR A 122 14.36 -4.43 2.43
N GLY A 123 13.98 -4.97 3.61
CA GLY A 123 13.42 -4.17 4.71
C GLY A 123 14.34 -3.00 5.11
N ARG A 124 15.66 -3.23 5.11
CA ARG A 124 16.68 -2.22 5.48
C ARG A 124 16.66 -0.97 4.59
N ALA A 125 16.36 -1.11 3.30
CA ALA A 125 16.32 0.03 2.38
C ALA A 125 15.12 0.95 2.65
N VAL A 126 13.98 0.38 3.04
CA VAL A 126 12.74 1.13 3.37
C VAL A 126 12.89 1.90 4.68
N VAL A 127 13.56 1.30 5.68
CA VAL A 127 13.81 1.89 7.00
C VAL A 127 14.52 3.25 6.89
N SER A 128 15.52 3.38 6.01
CA SER A 128 16.35 4.58 5.85
C SER A 128 15.62 5.85 5.39
N ILE A 129 14.35 5.73 4.97
CA ILE A 129 13.58 6.84 4.40
C ILE A 129 12.68 7.50 5.45
N LEU A 130 12.45 6.87 6.61
CA LEU A 130 11.62 7.45 7.68
C LEU A 130 12.18 8.76 8.23
N GLU A 131 13.51 8.92 8.24
CA GLU A 131 14.19 10.17 8.62
C GLU A 131 13.79 11.36 7.72
N ARG A 132 13.28 11.08 6.51
CA ARG A 132 12.78 12.07 5.55
C ARG A 132 11.29 12.37 5.73
N GLY A 133 10.64 11.76 6.74
CA GLY A 133 9.24 11.94 7.11
C GLY A 133 8.32 10.81 6.66
N LEU A 134 7.15 10.69 7.31
CA LEU A 134 6.14 9.68 7.00
C LEU A 134 5.67 9.67 5.54
N PRO A 135 5.48 10.81 4.85
CA PRO A 135 5.09 10.78 3.44
C PRO A 135 6.14 10.11 2.54
N ALA A 136 7.43 10.32 2.83
CA ALA A 136 8.50 9.68 2.09
C ALA A 136 8.57 8.18 2.40
N PHE A 137 8.41 7.82 3.68
CA PHE A 137 8.35 6.42 4.12
C PHE A 137 7.20 5.66 3.47
N SER A 138 5.98 6.18 3.56
CA SER A 138 4.78 5.57 2.98
C SER A 138 4.91 5.35 1.48
N ARG A 139 5.48 6.31 0.74
CA ARG A 139 5.78 6.12 -0.69
C ARG A 139 6.82 5.04 -0.95
N SER A 140 7.83 4.93 -0.09
CA SER A 140 8.82 3.87 -0.20
C SER A 140 8.21 2.49 0.05
N VAL A 141 7.37 2.36 1.08
CA VAL A 141 6.63 1.13 1.36
C VAL A 141 5.79 0.73 0.14
N ILE A 142 5.03 1.67 -0.44
CA ILE A 142 4.26 1.44 -1.67
C ILE A 142 5.16 1.03 -2.83
N ALA A 143 6.26 1.76 -3.07
CA ALA A 143 7.17 1.48 -4.18
C ALA A 143 7.78 0.08 -4.08
N VAL A 144 8.18 -0.34 -2.88
CA VAL A 144 8.73 -1.68 -2.64
C VAL A 144 7.66 -2.75 -2.78
N ALA A 145 6.45 -2.56 -2.24
CA ALA A 145 5.35 -3.50 -2.45
C ALA A 145 5.04 -3.69 -3.94
N CYS A 146 4.96 -2.59 -4.69
CA CYS A 146 4.76 -2.60 -6.13
C CYS A 146 5.89 -3.30 -6.88
N GLY A 147 7.15 -3.04 -6.49
CA GLY A 147 8.34 -3.65 -7.07
C GLY A 147 8.38 -5.17 -6.83
N VAL A 148 8.13 -5.60 -5.59
CA VAL A 148 8.08 -7.03 -5.21
C VAL A 148 6.96 -7.75 -5.97
N ARG A 149 5.78 -7.16 -6.10
CA ARG A 149 4.70 -7.70 -6.94
C ARG A 149 5.09 -7.84 -8.41
N GLY A 150 5.89 -6.91 -8.94
CA GLY A 150 6.39 -6.99 -10.31
C GLY A 150 7.43 -8.09 -10.53
N LEU A 151 8.22 -8.40 -9.50
CA LEU A 151 9.29 -9.41 -9.52
C LEU A 151 8.76 -10.82 -9.20
N LEU A 152 7.75 -10.94 -8.35
CA LEU A 152 7.13 -12.21 -7.99
C LEU A 152 6.01 -12.54 -8.98
N HIS A 153 6.30 -13.40 -9.96
CA HIS A 153 5.28 -13.97 -10.86
C HIS A 153 4.36 -14.97 -10.16
N THR A 154 4.69 -15.37 -8.94
CA THR A 154 3.94 -16.35 -8.15
C THR A 154 3.12 -15.62 -7.07
N PRO A 155 1.82 -15.94 -6.89
CA PRO A 155 1.05 -15.41 -5.79
C PRO A 155 1.76 -15.73 -4.46
N ILE A 156 1.95 -14.70 -3.63
CA ILE A 156 2.61 -14.84 -2.33
C ILE A 156 1.77 -15.82 -1.49
N ARG A 157 2.34 -16.99 -1.22
CA ARG A 157 1.71 -18.00 -0.37
C ARG A 157 2.06 -17.70 1.08
N ALA A 158 1.06 -17.31 1.86
CA ALA A 158 1.21 -17.18 3.29
C ALA A 158 1.41 -18.57 3.93
N PRO A 159 2.25 -18.69 4.98
CA PRO A 159 2.24 -19.86 5.86
C PRO A 159 0.86 -20.06 6.52
N ARG A 160 0.15 -18.95 6.77
CA ARG A 160 -1.21 -18.93 7.29
C ARG A 160 -2.00 -17.74 6.72
N ARG A 161 -3.10 -18.04 6.04
CA ARG A 161 -4.10 -17.03 5.64
C ARG A 161 -4.99 -16.68 6.83
N ALA A 162 -5.44 -15.43 6.85
CA ALA A 162 -6.43 -14.99 7.82
C ALA A 162 -7.81 -15.56 7.47
N ASN A 163 -8.66 -15.77 8.48
CA ASN A 163 -10.02 -16.27 8.24
C ASN A 163 -10.97 -15.15 7.79
N THR A 164 -10.64 -13.90 8.14
CA THR A 164 -11.44 -12.71 7.83
C THR A 164 -10.54 -11.57 7.34
N ALA A 165 -11.12 -10.55 6.70
CA ALA A 165 -10.37 -9.41 6.20
C ALA A 165 -9.85 -8.54 7.37
N GLU A 166 -10.62 -8.47 8.44
CA GLU A 166 -10.35 -7.73 9.66
C GLU A 166 -9.05 -8.20 10.35
N GLU A 167 -8.76 -9.50 10.31
CA GLU A 167 -7.51 -10.08 10.83
C GLU A 167 -6.24 -9.60 10.09
N TYR A 168 -6.37 -9.07 8.85
CA TYR A 168 -5.22 -8.51 8.14
C TYR A 168 -4.83 -7.11 8.60
N ALA A 169 -5.72 -6.36 9.25
CA ALA A 169 -5.42 -5.01 9.74
C ALA A 169 -4.25 -4.98 10.75
N PRO A 170 -4.29 -5.72 11.88
CA PRO A 170 -3.18 -5.73 12.84
C PRO A 170 -1.91 -6.35 12.24
N ARG A 171 -2.03 -7.29 11.30
CA ARG A 171 -0.88 -7.89 10.59
C ARG A 171 -0.18 -6.89 9.69
N LEU A 172 -0.94 -6.12 8.91
CA LEU A 172 -0.42 -5.06 8.06
C LEU A 172 0.27 -3.99 8.89
N ALA A 173 -0.37 -3.55 9.98
CA ALA A 173 0.21 -2.58 10.89
C ALA A 173 1.51 -3.08 11.52
N ARG A 174 1.55 -4.34 11.95
CA ARG A 174 2.78 -4.98 12.43
C ARG A 174 3.87 -4.99 11.38
N ALA A 175 3.60 -5.42 10.15
CA ALA A 175 4.60 -5.47 9.08
C ALA A 175 5.16 -4.08 8.75
N ILE A 176 4.30 -3.07 8.66
CA ILE A 176 4.71 -1.67 8.46
C ILE A 176 5.47 -1.15 9.68
N GLY A 177 5.05 -1.54 10.88
CA GLY A 177 5.75 -1.28 12.13
C GLY A 177 7.15 -1.87 12.13
N GLU A 178 7.34 -3.12 11.71
CA GLU A 178 8.65 -3.75 11.58
C GLU A 178 9.53 -3.04 10.54
N LEU A 179 8.94 -2.57 9.43
CA LEU A 179 9.63 -1.72 8.44
C LEU A 179 10.00 -0.34 8.99
N ALA A 180 9.26 0.17 9.97
CA ALA A 180 9.59 1.42 10.68
C ALA A 180 10.60 1.17 11.83
N ILE A 181 10.48 0.04 12.53
CA ILE A 181 11.22 -0.40 13.72
C ILE A 181 12.49 -1.18 13.36
N GLY A 182 12.84 -1.39 12.08
CA GLY A 182 14.22 -1.75 11.70
C GLY A 182 15.31 -0.85 12.35
N GLN A 183 14.88 0.25 12.95
CA GLN A 183 15.45 1.00 14.07
C GLN A 183 16.01 0.23 15.30
N ALA A 184 15.59 -0.99 15.68
CA ALA A 184 15.89 -1.53 17.03
C ALA A 184 16.94 -2.67 17.10
N LEU A 185 17.36 -3.26 15.97
CA LEU A 185 18.33 -4.39 15.96
C LEU A 185 19.56 -4.11 15.07
N SER A 186 19.80 -2.85 14.73
CA SER A 186 20.94 -2.43 13.91
C SER A 186 22.00 -1.64 14.69
N ASN A 187 21.96 -1.69 16.02
CA ASN A 187 23.06 -1.29 16.91
C ASN A 187 23.59 -2.52 17.64
#